data_AF-A0A953Q4I4-F1
#
_entry.id   AF-A0A953Q4I4-F1
#
_cell.length_a   1.000
_cell.length_b   1.000
_cell.length_c   1.000
_cell.angle_alpha   90.00
_cell.angle_beta   90.00
_cell.angle_gamma   90.00
#
_symmetry.space_group_name_H-M   'P 1'
#
loop_
_entity.id
_entity.type
_entity.pdbx_description
1 polymer ?
#
loop_
_entity_poly.entity_id
_entity_poly.type
_entity_poly.pdbx_seq_one_letter_code
_entity_poly.pdbx_strand_id
1 'polypeptide(L)' 'MAGSRANPNIVLMLTDNLGYGELGIYGGGILRGAPTPRIDKLASEGTRLLNFNVEAQCT' A
#
# COMPACT_ATOMS: atom_id res chain seq x y z
N MET A 1 24.64 15.44 20.94
CA MET A 1 23.78 14.31 21.35
C MET A 1 23.28 13.61 20.09
N ALA A 2 23.99 12.59 19.61
CA ALA A 2 23.48 11.74 18.54
C ALA A 2 22.44 10.80 19.16
N GLY A 3 21.14 11.09 18.97
CA GLY A 3 20.07 10.26 19.49
C GLY A 3 20.23 8.82 18.98
N SER A 4 20.09 7.85 19.88
CA SER A 4 20.01 6.43 19.53
C SER A 4 19.15 6.27 18.29
N ARG A 5 19.73 5.80 17.19
CA ARG A 5 18.98 5.53 15.96
C ARG A 5 17.98 4.44 16.31
N ALA A 6 16.76 4.86 16.66
CA ALA A 6 15.72 3.98 17.14
C ALA A 6 15.57 2.88 16.09
N ASN A 7 15.70 1.62 16.52
CA ASN A 7 15.49 0.49 15.62
C ASN A 7 14.04 0.56 15.14
N PRO A 8 13.77 0.90 13.86
CA PRO A 8 12.42 1.08 13.41
C PRO A 8 11.72 -0.29 13.36
N ASN A 9 10.47 -0.33 13.80
CA ASN A 9 9.64 -1.50 13.57
C ASN A 9 9.26 -1.53 12.09
N ILE A 10 9.47 -2.68 11.44
CA ILE A 10 9.08 -2.89 10.05
C ILE A 10 7.82 -3.76 10.04
N VAL A 11 6.74 -3.23 9.46
CA VAL A 11 5.49 -3.96 9.28
C VAL A 11 5.29 -4.17 7.78
N LEU A 12 5.31 -5.42 7.33
CA LEU A 12 4.98 -5.80 5.97
C LEU A 12 3.53 -6.26 5.92
N MET A 13 2.69 -5.54 5.16
CA MET A 13 1.31 -5.93 4.89
C MET A 13 1.23 -6.41 3.44
N LEU A 14 0.94 -7.70 3.26
CA LEU A 14 0.74 -8.31 1.95
C LEU A 14 -0.74 -8.69 1.81
N THR A 15 -1.33 -8.32 0.70
CA THR A 15 -2.73 -8.63 0.36
C THR A 15 -2.77 -9.71 -0.71
N ASP A 16 -3.66 -10.68 -0.55
CA ASP A 16 -3.87 -11.76 -1.53
C ASP A 16 -4.88 -11.32 -2.61
N ASN A 17 -4.55 -11.58 -3.89
CA ASN A 17 -5.38 -11.30 -5.06
C ASN A 17 -5.91 -9.85 -5.19
N LEU A 18 -5.19 -8.86 -4.66
CA LEU A 18 -5.56 -7.45 -4.79
C LEU A 18 -5.06 -6.88 -6.13
N GLY A 19 -5.99 -6.55 -7.03
CA GLY A 19 -5.66 -5.91 -8.30
C GLY A 19 -5.18 -4.46 -8.15
N TYR A 20 -4.30 -4.01 -9.05
CA TYR A 20 -3.72 -2.65 -9.02
C TYR A 20 -4.78 -1.55 -8.97
N GLY A 21 -5.87 -1.69 -9.72
CA GLY A 21 -6.97 -0.72 -9.78
C GLY A 21 -8.03 -0.85 -8.69
N GLU A 22 -7.82 -1.64 -7.62
CA GLU A 22 -8.83 -1.88 -6.58
C GLU A 22 -8.74 -0.93 -5.38
N LEU A 23 -7.72 -0.07 -5.31
CA LEU A 23 -7.59 0.92 -4.25
C LEU A 23 -7.99 2.31 -4.76
N GLY A 24 -8.56 3.14 -3.89
CA GLY A 24 -8.93 4.53 -4.20
C GLY A 24 -7.78 5.32 -4.80
N ILE A 25 -6.60 5.21 -4.21
CA ILE A 25 -5.36 5.82 -4.71
C ILE A 25 -4.88 5.36 -6.08
N TYR A 26 -5.38 4.24 -6.61
CA TYR A 26 -5.08 3.79 -7.98
C TYR A 26 -6.29 3.89 -8.90
N GLY A 27 -7.37 4.52 -8.45
CA GLY A 27 -8.54 4.81 -9.25
C GLY A 27 -9.74 3.89 -9.04
N GLY A 28 -9.71 2.95 -8.09
CA GLY A 28 -10.88 2.09 -7.85
C GLY A 28 -11.14 1.68 -6.42
N GLY A 29 -11.41 2.66 -5.54
CA GLY A 29 -12.01 2.43 -4.22
C GLY A 29 -13.53 2.29 -4.32
N ILE A 30 -14.27 3.32 -3.90
CA ILE A 30 -15.75 3.32 -3.97
C ILE A 30 -16.29 3.05 -5.40
N LEU A 31 -15.55 3.50 -6.43
CA LEU A 31 -15.90 3.26 -7.83
C LEU A 31 -15.78 1.79 -8.26
N ARG A 32 -15.00 0.99 -7.52
CA ARG A 32 -14.79 -0.43 -7.81
C ARG A 32 -15.60 -1.36 -6.91
N GLY A 33 -15.93 -0.92 -5.69
CA GLY A 33 -16.84 -1.63 -4.79
C GLY A 33 -16.77 -1.22 -3.32
N ALA A 34 -15.62 -0.74 -2.83
CA ALA A 34 -15.46 -0.40 -1.41
C ALA A 34 -14.53 0.81 -1.20
N PRO A 35 -14.88 1.77 -0.32
CA PRO A 35 -14.00 2.88 -0.01
C PRO A 35 -12.77 2.40 0.78
N THR A 36 -11.59 2.95 0.47
CA THR A 36 -10.30 2.57 1.08
C THR A 36 -9.63 3.71 1.86
N PRO A 37 -10.34 4.48 2.71
CA PRO A 37 -9.86 5.78 3.20
C PRO A 37 -8.58 5.71 4.05
N ARG A 38 -8.34 4.59 4.75
CA ARG A 38 -7.12 4.41 5.57
C ARG A 38 -5.89 4.14 4.70
N ILE A 39 -6.05 3.35 3.64
CA ILE A 39 -4.98 3.07 2.67
C ILE A 39 -4.71 4.32 1.86
N ASP A 40 -5.77 5.06 1.50
CA ASP A 40 -5.64 6.30 0.75
C ASP A 40 -4.86 7.35 1.53
N LYS A 41 -5.16 7.49 2.83
CA LYS A 41 -4.40 8.34 3.75
C LYS A 41 -2.94 7.88 3.87
N LEU A 42 -2.69 6.59 4.09
CA LEU A 42 -1.32 6.06 4.22
C LEU A 42 -0.47 6.37 2.98
N ALA A 43 -1.04 6.23 1.78
CA ALA A 43 -0.33 6.57 0.54
C ALA A 43 -0.04 8.07 0.41
N SER A 44 -0.88 8.96 0.97
CA SER A 44 -0.66 10.41 0.98
C SER A 44 0.42 10.86 1.96
N GLU A 45 0.66 10.09 3.02
CA GLU A 45 1.68 10.36 4.04
C GLU A 45 3.04 9.71 3.69
N GLY A 46 3.10 8.93 2.61
CA GLY A 46 4.27 8.16 2.21
C GLY A 46 4.52 8.18 0.71
N THR A 47 5.09 7.08 0.20
CA THR A 47 5.43 6.92 -1.20
C THR A 47 4.51 5.89 -1.86
N ARG A 48 3.94 6.26 -3.01
CA ARG A 48 3.11 5.36 -3.84
C ARG A 48 3.93 4.79 -4.99
N LEU A 49 3.87 3.47 -5.17
CA LEU A 49 4.58 2.79 -6.25
C LEU A 49 3.69 2.67 -7.49
N LEU A 50 3.98 3.45 -8.53
CA LEU A 50 3.17 3.49 -9.75
C LEU A 50 3.55 2.41 -10.79
N ASN A 51 4.63 1.68 -10.54
CA ASN A 51 5.14 0.62 -11.43
C ASN A 51 5.78 -0.51 -10.60
N PHE A 52 5.03 -1.04 -9.64
CA PHE A 52 5.43 -2.21 -8.88
C PHE A 52 4.87 -3.46 -9.54
N ASN A 53 5.74 -4.42 -9.85
CA ASN A 53 5.40 -5.65 -10.57
C ASN A 53 5.59 -6.85 -9.64
N VAL A 54 4.73 -7.85 -9.80
CA VAL A 54 4.76 -9.10 -9.02
C VAL A 54 4.67 -10.30 -9.97
N GLU A 55 5.08 -11.46 -9.49
CA GLU A 55 4.83 -12.72 -10.20
C GLU A 55 3.32 -12.96 -10.35
N ALA A 56 2.93 -13.68 -11.42
CA ALA A 56 1.53 -13.95 -11.70
C ALA A 56 0.90 -15.00 -10.75
N GLN A 57 1.73 -15.69 -9.96
CA GLN A 57 1.33 -16.79 -9.09
C GLN A 57 2.04 -16.70 -7.72
N CYS A 58 1.50 -17.39 -6.74
CA CYS A 58 1.92 -17.28 -5.34
C CYS A 58 3.17 -18.10 -4.96
N THR A 59 3.62 -19.05 -5.79
CA THR A 59 4.67 -20.03 -5.47
C THR A 59 5.84 -19.93 -6.44
#